data_AF-A0A6B2FP91-F1
#
_entry.id   AF-A0A6B2FP91-F1
#
_cell.length_a   1.000
_cell.length_b   1.000
_cell.length_c   1.000
_cell.angle_alpha   90.00
_cell.angle_beta   90.00
_cell.angle_gamma   90.00
#
_symmetry.space_group_name_H-M   'P 1'
#
loop_
_entity.id
_entity.type
_entity.pdbx_description
1 polymer ?
#
loop_
_entity_poly.entity_id
_entity_poly.type
_entity_poly.pdbx_seq_one_letter_code
_entity_poly.pdbx_strand_id
1 'polypeptide(L)'
;MPKNLFSTLFLLAVGLFTSHAQAGCAEDNSAQCYYYKAGNLTSQSACQVTTCANVTSFLSNWEWENGNSISITIDPQAQRTLLNDKPAYFFPLETKNDLMCYGIINSDEMICTNSRAF
;
A
#
# COMPACT_ATOMS: atom_id res chain seq x y z
N MET A 1 -50.84 13.07 -23.48
CA MET A 1 -50.11 13.51 -22.27
C MET A 1 -49.06 12.46 -21.92
N PRO A 2 -47.76 12.79 -22.00
CA PRO A 2 -46.71 11.78 -22.06
C PRO A 2 -46.34 11.29 -20.66
N LYS A 3 -46.86 10.11 -20.28
CA LYS A 3 -46.44 9.37 -19.06
C LYS A 3 -44.98 8.88 -19.12
N ASN A 4 -44.34 9.00 -20.28
CA ASN A 4 -42.99 8.49 -20.51
C ASN A 4 -41.89 9.54 -20.22
N LEU A 5 -42.24 10.82 -19.99
CA LEU A 5 -41.24 11.87 -19.79
C LEU A 5 -40.60 11.84 -18.40
N PHE A 6 -41.36 11.39 -17.38
CA PHE A 6 -40.89 11.32 -15.99
C PHE A 6 -39.89 10.17 -15.76
N SER A 7 -40.05 9.05 -16.48
CA SER A 7 -39.18 7.87 -16.31
C SER A 7 -37.81 8.07 -16.94
N THR A 8 -37.72 8.81 -18.05
CA THR A 8 -36.45 9.12 -18.73
C THR A 8 -35.61 10.13 -17.94
N LEU A 9 -36.26 11.05 -17.22
CA LEU A 9 -35.57 12.06 -16.40
C LEU A 9 -34.89 11.43 -15.18
N PHE A 10 -35.48 10.37 -14.61
CA PHE A 10 -34.92 9.68 -13.44
C PHE A 10 -33.66 8.89 -13.78
N LEU A 11 -33.61 8.25 -14.95
CA LEU A 11 -32.43 7.52 -15.43
C LEU A 11 -31.25 8.44 -15.79
N LEU A 12 -31.53 9.67 -16.26
CA LEU A 12 -30.48 10.65 -16.58
C LEU A 12 -29.82 11.24 -15.32
N ALA A 13 -30.55 11.33 -14.21
CA ALA A 13 -30.06 11.90 -12.95
C ALA A 13 -29.07 10.99 -12.20
N VAL A 14 -29.15 9.66 -12.40
CA VAL A 14 -28.29 8.67 -11.71
C VAL A 14 -26.91 8.54 -12.38
N GLY A 15 -26.76 8.99 -13.64
CA GLY A 15 -25.48 8.93 -14.37
C GLY A 15 -24.49 10.05 -14.06
N LEU A 16 -24.86 11.08 -13.28
CA LEU A 16 -24.05 12.29 -13.10
C LEU A 16 -23.12 12.25 -11.87
N PHE A 17 -23.06 11.14 -11.14
CA PHE A 17 -22.30 11.05 -9.88
C PHE A 17 -21.32 9.88 -9.80
N THR A 18 -20.82 9.36 -10.92
CA THR A 18 -19.64 8.49 -10.87
C THR A 18 -18.39 9.36 -10.81
N SER A 19 -18.10 9.93 -9.64
CA SER A 19 -16.75 10.41 -9.37
C SER A 19 -15.82 9.22 -9.55
N HIS A 20 -14.97 9.25 -10.58
CA HIS A 20 -13.92 8.26 -10.78
C HIS A 20 -12.93 8.36 -9.62
N ALA A 21 -13.23 7.68 -8.51
CA ALA A 21 -12.22 7.42 -7.50
C ALA A 21 -11.25 6.42 -8.13
N GLN A 22 -10.16 6.93 -8.71
CA GLN A 22 -9.04 6.11 -9.17
C GLN A 22 -8.25 5.67 -7.94
N ALA A 23 -8.84 4.71 -7.22
CA ALA A 23 -8.24 4.02 -6.09
C ALA A 23 -8.30 2.52 -6.37
N GLY A 24 -7.22 1.81 -6.06
CA GLY A 24 -7.11 0.38 -6.21
C GLY A 24 -6.44 -0.23 -4.99
N CYS A 25 -6.80 -1.46 -4.67
CA CYS A 25 -6.12 -2.25 -3.66
C CYS A 25 -5.67 -3.58 -4.26
N ALA A 26 -4.54 -4.09 -3.78
CA ALA A 26 -4.02 -5.40 -4.08
C ALA A 26 -3.64 -6.10 -2.77
N GLU A 27 -3.80 -7.42 -2.76
CA GLU A 27 -3.51 -8.26 -1.61
C GLU A 27 -2.60 -9.42 -2.03
N ASP A 28 -1.65 -9.77 -1.16
CA ASP A 28 -0.81 -10.95 -1.29
C ASP A 28 -0.74 -11.65 0.07
N ASN A 29 -1.40 -12.80 0.15
CA ASN A 29 -1.51 -13.59 1.38
C ASN A 29 -0.38 -14.62 1.53
N SER A 30 0.61 -14.59 0.63
CA SER A 30 1.67 -15.59 0.52
C SER A 30 3.08 -15.00 0.47
N ALA A 31 3.20 -13.69 0.72
CA ALA A 31 4.47 -13.00 0.71
C ALA A 31 5.38 -13.47 1.86
N GLN A 32 6.68 -13.27 1.67
CA GLN A 32 7.71 -13.38 2.69
C GLN A 32 8.16 -11.98 3.07
N CYS A 33 8.19 -11.71 4.38
CA CYS A 33 8.68 -10.47 4.94
C CYS A 33 9.97 -10.70 5.74
N TYR A 34 10.84 -9.70 5.69
CA TYR A 34 12.19 -9.75 6.25
C TYR A 34 12.44 -8.49 7.08
N TYR A 35 12.96 -8.65 8.28
CA TYR A 35 13.37 -7.56 9.16
C TYR A 35 14.86 -7.65 9.38
N TYR A 36 15.54 -6.54 9.13
CA TYR A 36 16.96 -6.39 9.28
C TYR A 36 17.26 -5.33 10.34
N LYS A 37 18.31 -5.59 11.14
CA LYS A 37 18.87 -4.63 12.08
C LYS A 37 20.39 -4.65 12.01
N ALA A 38 21.00 -3.48 11.89
CA ALA A 38 22.45 -3.33 11.67
C ALA A 38 22.96 -4.21 10.52
N GLY A 39 22.17 -4.33 9.44
CA GLY A 39 22.49 -5.15 8.26
C GLY A 39 22.32 -6.66 8.41
N ASN A 40 21.94 -7.16 9.59
CA ASN A 40 21.72 -8.59 9.84
C ASN A 40 20.22 -8.92 9.77
N LEU A 41 19.87 -10.07 9.17
CA LEU A 41 18.51 -10.58 9.19
C LEU A 41 18.15 -11.03 10.61
N THR A 42 17.20 -10.34 11.24
CA THR A 42 16.77 -10.60 12.62
C THR A 42 15.46 -11.38 12.70
N SER A 43 14.58 -11.23 11.71
CA SER A 43 13.33 -11.99 11.60
C SER A 43 12.94 -12.19 10.14
N GLN A 44 12.36 -13.35 9.87
CA GLN A 44 11.78 -13.71 8.59
C GLN A 44 10.52 -14.55 8.85
N SER A 45 9.41 -14.21 8.20
CA SER A 45 8.20 -15.04 8.22
C SER A 45 7.36 -14.79 6.99
N ALA A 46 6.35 -15.65 6.76
CA ALA A 46 5.28 -15.27 5.87
C ALA A 46 4.54 -14.05 6.44
N CYS A 47 3.94 -13.29 5.53
CA CYS A 47 3.15 -12.12 5.85
C CYS A 47 2.04 -11.93 4.82
N GLN A 48 0.92 -11.38 5.27
CA GLN A 48 -0.14 -10.87 4.43
C GLN A 48 0.15 -9.39 4.14
N VAL A 49 0.25 -9.03 2.86
CA VAL A 49 0.47 -7.66 2.41
C VAL A 49 -0.80 -7.15 1.75
N THR A 50 -1.33 -6.05 2.26
CA THR A 50 -2.45 -5.32 1.64
C THR A 50 -1.98 -3.92 1.28
N THR A 51 -2.03 -3.57 0.01
CA THR A 51 -1.65 -2.23 -0.46
C THR A 51 -2.84 -1.58 -1.16
N CYS A 52 -3.13 -0.35 -0.78
CA CYS A 52 -4.11 0.50 -1.42
C CYS A 52 -3.45 1.79 -1.89
N ALA A 53 -3.73 2.20 -3.12
CA ALA A 53 -3.21 3.44 -3.67
C ALA A 53 -4.32 4.22 -4.39
N ASN A 54 -4.19 5.54 -4.37
CA ASN A 54 -4.97 6.45 -5.20
C ASN A 54 -4.05 7.54 -5.77
N VAL A 55 -4.61 8.51 -6.49
CA VAL A 55 -3.83 9.60 -7.13
C VAL A 55 -3.06 10.51 -6.17
N THR A 56 -3.35 10.43 -4.86
CA THR A 56 -2.77 11.28 -3.81
C THR A 56 -2.00 10.52 -2.72
N SER A 57 -2.23 9.22 -2.55
CA SER A 57 -1.71 8.49 -1.39
C SER A 57 -1.51 7.01 -1.70
N PHE A 58 -0.54 6.43 -1.02
CA PHE A 58 -0.29 5.00 -0.98
C PHE A 58 -0.23 4.54 0.47
N LEU A 59 -0.90 3.43 0.78
CA LEU A 59 -0.96 2.80 2.09
C LEU A 59 -0.69 1.31 1.91
N SER A 60 0.25 0.74 2.67
CA SER A 60 0.50 -0.69 2.68
C SER A 60 0.59 -1.21 4.11
N ASN A 61 -0.20 -2.22 4.44
CA ASN A 61 -0.23 -2.86 5.75
C ASN A 61 0.25 -4.30 5.62
N TRP A 62 1.25 -4.69 6.42
CA TRP A 62 1.81 -6.02 6.39
C TRP A 62 1.59 -6.70 7.73
N GLU A 63 0.87 -7.81 7.73
CA GLU A 63 0.59 -8.62 8.91
C GLU A 63 1.45 -9.87 8.88
N TRP A 64 2.32 -10.03 9.87
CA TRP A 64 3.28 -11.12 9.96
C TRP A 64 2.69 -12.28 10.76
N GLU A 65 3.03 -13.52 10.41
CA GLU A 65 2.58 -14.70 11.16
C GLU A 65 3.00 -14.70 12.64
N ASN A 66 4.09 -14.00 12.98
CA ASN A 66 4.54 -13.86 14.38
C ASN A 66 3.70 -12.86 15.20
N GLY A 67 2.63 -12.31 14.63
CA GLY A 67 1.73 -11.36 15.27
C GLY A 67 2.15 -9.90 15.17
N ASN A 68 3.31 -9.60 14.56
CA ASN A 68 3.71 -8.22 14.29
C ASN A 68 2.95 -7.68 13.08
N SER A 69 2.70 -6.36 13.10
CA SER A 69 2.14 -5.65 11.95
C SER A 69 2.96 -4.40 11.68
N ILE A 70 3.10 -4.04 10.41
CA ILE A 70 3.64 -2.74 10.03
C ILE A 70 2.71 -2.00 9.08
N SER A 71 2.82 -0.68 9.08
CA SER A 71 2.09 0.20 8.17
C SER A 71 3.07 1.13 7.46
N ILE A 72 2.91 1.25 6.15
CA ILE A 72 3.68 2.11 5.27
C ILE A 72 2.72 3.11 4.65
N THR A 73 3.00 4.40 4.82
CA THR A 73 2.25 5.46 4.15
C THR A 73 3.20 6.26 3.28
N ILE A 74 2.85 6.46 2.01
CA ILE A 74 3.56 7.35 1.10
C ILE A 74 2.59 8.44 0.66
N ASP A 75 2.97 9.68 0.91
CA ASP A 75 2.35 10.89 0.39
C ASP A 75 3.29 11.48 -0.67
N PRO A 76 3.01 11.27 -1.97
CA PRO A 76 3.84 11.79 -3.04
C PRO A 76 3.85 13.33 -3.11
N GLN A 77 2.75 13.99 -2.69
CA GLN A 77 2.64 15.45 -2.71
C GLN A 77 3.51 16.08 -1.63
N ALA A 78 3.50 15.51 -0.43
CA ALA A 78 4.35 15.93 0.68
C ALA A 78 5.77 15.35 0.63
N GLN A 79 6.10 14.54 -0.40
CA GLN A 79 7.35 13.79 -0.55
C GLN A 79 7.74 13.04 0.73
N ARG A 80 6.74 12.40 1.35
CA ARG A 80 6.88 11.81 2.68
C ARG A 80 6.59 10.32 2.63
N THR A 81 7.50 9.53 3.17
CA THR A 81 7.29 8.11 3.43
C THR A 81 7.39 7.87 4.92
N LEU A 82 6.41 7.16 5.48
CA LEU A 82 6.35 6.77 6.89
C LEU A 82 6.31 5.25 6.98
N LEU A 83 7.08 4.68 7.91
CA LEU A 83 7.00 3.30 8.34
C LEU A 83 6.68 3.29 9.84
N ASN A 84 5.51 2.76 10.21
CA ASN A 84 4.99 2.83 11.59
C ASN A 84 5.06 4.24 12.16
N ASP A 85 4.53 5.22 11.41
CA ASP A 85 4.53 6.65 11.72
C ASP A 85 5.91 7.33 11.85
N LYS A 86 7.00 6.60 11.63
CA LYS A 86 8.36 7.14 11.64
C LYS A 86 8.80 7.49 10.20
N PRO A 87 9.53 8.59 9.99
CA PRO A 87 10.12 8.89 8.70
C PRO A 87 10.95 7.72 8.18
N ALA A 88 10.74 7.36 6.91
CA ALA A 88 11.41 6.25 6.26
C ALA A 88 11.81 6.60 4.83
N TYR A 89 12.74 5.84 4.27
CA TYR A 89 13.06 5.86 2.85
C TYR A 89 12.63 4.54 2.21
N PHE A 90 12.03 4.64 1.03
CA PHE A 90 11.86 3.51 0.14
C PHE A 90 13.18 3.27 -0.61
N PHE A 91 13.69 2.05 -0.54
CA PHE A 91 14.85 1.62 -1.30
C PHE A 91 14.36 0.89 -2.55
N PRO A 92 14.38 1.51 -3.74
CA PRO A 92 14.33 0.78 -5.00
C PRO A 92 15.70 0.13 -5.19
N LEU A 93 16.06 -0.80 -4.31
CA LEU A 93 17.23 -1.62 -4.57
C LEU A 93 16.83 -2.49 -5.77
N GLU A 94 17.59 -2.38 -6.85
CA GLU A 94 17.77 -3.47 -7.82
C GLU A 94 18.44 -4.65 -7.08
N THR A 95 17.77 -5.18 -6.05
CA THR A 95 18.21 -6.40 -5.40
C THR A 95 18.01 -7.52 -6.39
N LYS A 96 18.94 -8.47 -6.36
CA LYS A 96 18.93 -9.70 -7.17
C LYS A 96 17.63 -10.56 -7.03
N ASN A 97 16.67 -10.14 -6.20
CA ASN A 97 15.58 -10.95 -5.65
C ASN A 97 14.19 -10.25 -5.67
N ASP A 98 13.99 -9.17 -6.43
CA ASP A 98 12.70 -8.46 -6.53
C ASP A 98 12.10 -8.03 -5.16
N LEU A 99 12.95 -7.61 -4.20
CA LEU A 99 12.48 -7.17 -2.88
C LEU A 99 12.14 -5.67 -2.86
N MET A 100 11.01 -5.35 -2.23
CA MET A 100 10.61 -3.99 -1.89
C MET A 100 10.98 -3.71 -0.44
N CYS A 101 11.83 -2.71 -0.20
CA CYS A 101 12.40 -2.43 1.13
C CYS A 101 12.14 -1.00 1.60
N TYR A 102 11.89 -0.85 2.90
CA TYR A 102 11.74 0.41 3.61
C TYR A 102 12.68 0.45 4.81
N GLY A 103 13.44 1.54 4.96
CA GLY A 103 14.33 1.75 6.11
C GLY A 103 13.96 3.01 6.89
N ILE A 104 14.05 2.96 8.22
CA ILE A 104 13.74 4.11 9.08
C ILE A 104 14.91 5.10 9.05
N ILE A 105 14.61 6.40 8.88
CA ILE A 105 15.62 7.46 8.86
C ILE A 105 16.32 7.53 10.22
N ASN A 106 17.65 7.67 10.22
CA ASN A 106 18.49 7.70 11.43
C ASN A 106 18.38 6.44 12.30
N SER A 107 18.03 5.31 11.70
CA SER A 107 17.99 3.99 12.35
C SER A 107 18.82 2.98 11.54
N ASP A 108 19.12 1.85 12.17
CA ASP A 108 19.76 0.68 11.55
C ASP A 108 18.73 -0.39 11.14
N GLU A 109 17.44 -0.04 11.18
CA GLU A 109 16.30 -0.91 10.91
C GLU A 109 15.83 -0.81 9.45
N MET A 110 15.58 -1.97 8.84
CA MET A 110 15.02 -2.09 7.49
C MET A 110 14.05 -3.27 7.43
N ILE A 111 12.94 -3.08 6.71
CA ILE A 111 11.93 -4.10 6.46
C ILE A 111 11.75 -4.29 4.96
N CYS A 112 11.67 -5.54 4.51
CA CYS A 112 11.50 -5.88 3.10
C CYS A 112 10.40 -6.92 2.90
N THR A 113 9.82 -6.97 1.70
CA THR A 113 8.93 -8.05 1.26
C THR A 113 9.19 -8.42 -0.19
N ASN A 114 8.86 -9.65 -0.57
CA ASN A 114 8.82 -10.11 -1.97
C ASN A 114 7.41 -10.02 -2.59
N SER A 115 6.45 -9.40 -1.90
CA SER A 115 5.08 -9.25 -2.39
C SER A 115 5.05 -8.58 -3.76
N ARG A 116 3.98 -8.79 -4.52
CA ARG A 116 3.69 -8.05 -5.76
C ARG A 116 2.38 -7.26 -5.69
N ALA A 117 1.81 -7.15 -4.49
CA ALA A 117 0.60 -6.38 -4.24
C ALA A 117 0.94 -4.88 -4.09
N PHE A 118 1.28 -4.21 -5.20
CA PHE A 118 1.63 -2.78 -5.24
C PHE A 118 1.10 -2.09 -6.50
#